data_AF-A0A8D8FFX1-F1
#
_entry.id   AF-A0A8D8FFX1-F1
#
_cell.length_a   1.000
_cell.length_b   1.000
_cell.length_c   1.000
_cell.angle_alpha   90.00
_cell.angle_beta   90.00
_cell.angle_gamma   90.00
#
_symmetry.space_group_name_H-M   'P 1'
#
loop_
_entity.id
_entity.type
_entity.pdbx_description
1 polymer ?
#
loop_
_entity_poly.entity_id
_entity_poly.type
_entity_poly.pdbx_seq_one_letter_code
_entity_poly.pdbx_strand_id
1 'polypeptide(L)'
;AQELRFGNYVFGPVVMRALYVLNDPALALKLFKDEKYAGFFDQLTSYQILGDLLFERGHYADVRQVFDLVKSRQVQGGRYPKHSITLTFAACHKENTPEAFQYAMDLWKELNAVGHVPMRKATAYAAALALNQNQPGIALEIVGTVTKGNYVTIRQLKILALLAMDRLEDIVPIFRLVLEIGGPLERKQTFCREVIAKVETAIGATKTELP
;
A
#
# COMPACT_ATOMS: atom_id res chain seq x y z
N ALA A 1 -1.66 -28.40 -15.01
CA ALA A 1 -2.35 -28.29 -16.31
C ALA A 1 -1.70 -27.16 -17.09
N GLN A 2 -1.24 -27.40 -18.32
CA GLN A 2 -0.58 -26.37 -19.14
C GLN A 2 -1.57 -25.22 -19.42
N GLU A 3 -1.11 -23.96 -19.42
CA GLU A 3 -1.95 -22.78 -19.69
C GLU A 3 -2.83 -23.01 -20.93
N LEU A 4 -4.17 -23.00 -20.76
CA LEU A 4 -5.10 -23.13 -21.88
C LEU A 4 -5.09 -21.82 -22.67
N ARG A 5 -4.22 -21.76 -23.69
CA ARG A 5 -4.06 -20.59 -24.57
C ARG A 5 -4.74 -20.86 -25.91
N PHE A 6 -5.58 -19.93 -26.35
CA PHE A 6 -6.11 -19.89 -27.71
C PHE A 6 -5.56 -18.65 -28.40
N GLY A 7 -4.46 -18.81 -29.13
CA GLY A 7 -3.70 -17.69 -29.68
C GLY A 7 -3.20 -16.77 -28.56
N ASN A 8 -3.55 -15.48 -28.63
CA ASN A 8 -3.21 -14.49 -27.61
C ASN A 8 -4.12 -14.52 -26.37
N TYR A 9 -5.19 -15.33 -26.40
CA TYR A 9 -6.18 -15.37 -25.35
C TYR A 9 -5.82 -16.38 -24.27
N VAL A 10 -5.79 -15.92 -23.02
CA VAL A 10 -5.51 -16.74 -21.83
C VAL A 10 -6.77 -16.81 -20.98
N PHE A 11 -7.19 -18.02 -20.63
CA PHE A 11 -8.47 -18.24 -19.94
C PHE A 11 -8.45 -17.94 -18.44
N GLY A 12 -7.29 -17.96 -17.77
CA GLY A 12 -7.16 -17.67 -16.34
C GLY A 12 -7.84 -16.37 -15.89
N PRO A 13 -7.51 -15.21 -16.50
CA PRO A 13 -8.13 -13.93 -16.14
C PRO A 13 -9.62 -13.85 -16.47
N VAL A 14 -10.11 -14.68 -17.39
CA VAL A 14 -11.50 -14.71 -17.83
C VAL A 14 -12.34 -15.44 -16.80
N VAL A 15 -11.88 -16.62 -16.39
CA VAL A 15 -12.49 -17.40 -15.31
C VAL A 15 -12.47 -16.59 -14.01
N MET A 16 -11.37 -15.92 -13.68
CA MET A 16 -11.30 -15.04 -12.51
C MET A 16 -12.29 -13.87 -12.57
N ARG A 17 -12.49 -13.24 -13.74
CA ARG A 17 -13.54 -12.22 -13.89
C ARG A 17 -14.95 -12.79 -13.74
N ALA A 18 -15.20 -14.00 -14.24
CA ALA A 18 -16.48 -14.66 -14.04
C ALA A 18 -16.74 -14.91 -12.53
N LEU A 19 -15.72 -15.38 -11.81
CA LEU A 19 -15.79 -15.59 -10.35
C LEU A 19 -15.98 -14.27 -9.58
N TYR A 20 -15.34 -13.19 -10.05
CA TYR A 20 -15.55 -11.84 -9.51
C TYR A 20 -17.01 -11.39 -9.69
N VAL A 21 -17.61 -11.61 -10.86
CA VAL A 21 -19.02 -11.27 -11.14
C VAL A 21 -19.98 -12.14 -10.33
N LEU A 22 -19.68 -13.44 -10.18
CA LEU A 22 -20.43 -14.36 -9.32
C LEU A 22 -20.28 -14.03 -7.82
N ASN A 23 -19.29 -13.21 -7.49
CA ASN A 23 -19.03 -12.73 -6.15
C ASN A 23 -18.78 -13.83 -5.11
N ASP A 24 -18.08 -14.89 -5.52
CA ASP A 24 -17.72 -16.02 -4.66
C ASP A 24 -16.20 -16.05 -4.40
N PRO A 25 -15.71 -15.34 -3.36
CA PRO A 25 -14.29 -15.29 -3.02
C PRO A 25 -13.75 -16.65 -2.58
N ALA A 26 -14.57 -17.48 -1.93
CA ALA A 26 -14.15 -18.77 -1.40
C ALA A 26 -13.89 -19.77 -2.55
N LEU A 27 -14.81 -19.82 -3.53
CA LEU A 27 -14.61 -20.63 -4.74
C LEU A 27 -13.40 -20.14 -5.54
N ALA A 28 -13.24 -18.82 -5.69
CA ALA A 28 -12.13 -18.26 -6.44
C ALA A 28 -10.77 -18.61 -5.81
N LEU A 29 -10.67 -18.50 -4.49
CA LEU A 29 -9.47 -18.88 -3.74
C LEU A 29 -9.19 -20.39 -3.82
N LYS A 30 -10.23 -21.22 -3.71
CA LYS A 30 -10.12 -22.68 -3.83
C LYS A 30 -9.58 -23.08 -5.21
N LEU A 31 -10.15 -22.53 -6.28
CA LEU A 31 -9.70 -22.81 -7.65
C LEU A 31 -8.27 -22.34 -7.91
N PHE A 32 -7.86 -21.21 -7.33
CA PHE A 32 -6.49 -20.70 -7.48
C PHE A 32 -5.43 -21.57 -6.78
N LYS A 33 -5.78 -22.14 -5.63
CA LYS A 33 -4.90 -22.98 -4.80
C LYS A 33 -4.86 -24.44 -5.24
N ASP A 34 -5.88 -24.91 -5.96
CA ASP A 34 -5.99 -26.31 -6.39
C ASP A 34 -4.88 -26.68 -7.39
N GLU A 35 -4.08 -27.70 -7.06
CA GLU A 35 -2.97 -28.20 -7.87
C GLU A 35 -3.41 -28.66 -9.26
N LYS A 36 -4.67 -29.09 -9.40
CA LYS A 36 -5.24 -29.46 -10.71
C LYS A 36 -5.17 -28.32 -11.71
N TYR A 37 -5.29 -27.08 -11.23
CA TYR A 37 -5.22 -25.87 -12.03
C TYR A 37 -3.87 -25.14 -11.91
N ALA A 38 -2.83 -25.80 -11.38
CA ALA A 38 -1.46 -25.27 -11.41
C ALA A 38 -1.05 -24.93 -12.84
N GLY A 39 -0.55 -23.71 -13.06
CA GLY A 39 -0.27 -23.15 -14.39
C GLY A 39 -1.42 -22.34 -14.99
N PHE A 40 -2.68 -22.72 -14.74
CA PHE A 40 -3.84 -22.12 -15.43
C PHE A 40 -4.04 -20.64 -15.06
N PHE A 41 -3.78 -20.27 -13.81
CA PHE A 41 -3.92 -18.92 -13.27
C PHE A 41 -2.59 -18.17 -13.11
N ASP A 42 -1.51 -18.64 -13.73
CA ASP A 42 -0.17 -18.03 -13.62
C ASP A 42 -0.04 -16.80 -14.53
N GLN A 43 -0.99 -15.88 -14.40
CA GLN A 43 -0.97 -14.56 -15.03
C GLN A 43 -1.16 -13.50 -13.95
N LEU A 44 -0.41 -12.40 -14.06
CA LEU A 44 -0.51 -11.30 -13.09
C LEU A 44 -1.92 -10.71 -13.03
N THR A 45 -2.64 -10.68 -14.16
CA THR A 45 -4.02 -10.20 -14.19
C THR A 45 -4.98 -11.12 -13.41
N SER A 46 -4.79 -12.44 -13.47
CA SER A 46 -5.57 -13.41 -12.67
C SER A 46 -5.42 -13.15 -11.17
N TYR A 47 -4.18 -12.92 -10.72
CA TYR A 47 -3.94 -12.56 -9.32
C TYR A 47 -4.57 -11.21 -8.96
N GLN A 48 -4.48 -10.18 -9.82
CA GLN A 48 -5.06 -8.85 -9.55
C GLN A 48 -6.56 -8.96 -9.31
N ILE A 49 -7.27 -9.63 -10.20
CA ILE A 49 -8.73 -9.79 -10.11
C ILE A 49 -9.13 -10.55 -8.84
N LEU A 50 -8.43 -11.66 -8.53
CA LEU A 50 -8.68 -12.42 -7.31
C LEU A 50 -8.39 -11.58 -6.06
N GLY A 51 -7.27 -10.88 -6.05
CA GLY A 51 -6.87 -10.02 -4.96
C GLY A 51 -7.88 -8.90 -4.70
N ASP A 52 -8.37 -8.25 -5.77
CA ASP A 52 -9.38 -7.20 -5.67
C ASP A 52 -10.69 -7.76 -5.09
N LEU A 53 -11.14 -8.94 -5.57
CA LEU A 53 -12.32 -9.63 -5.02
C LEU A 53 -12.18 -9.89 -3.52
N LEU A 54 -11.03 -10.44 -3.10
CA LEU A 54 -10.76 -10.76 -1.70
C LEU A 54 -10.70 -9.48 -0.84
N PHE A 55 -10.05 -8.44 -1.36
CA PHE A 55 -9.91 -7.17 -0.66
C PHE A 55 -11.25 -6.46 -0.44
N GLU A 56 -12.10 -6.41 -1.48
CA GLU A 56 -13.42 -5.79 -1.40
C GLU A 56 -14.37 -6.53 -0.44
N ARG A 57 -14.17 -7.84 -0.29
CA ARG A 57 -14.94 -8.69 0.63
C ARG A 57 -14.34 -8.81 2.02
N GLY A 58 -13.24 -8.12 2.30
CA GLY A 58 -12.63 -8.08 3.63
C GLY A 58 -11.76 -9.31 3.98
N HIS A 59 -11.46 -10.17 3.00
CA HIS A 59 -10.61 -11.34 3.17
C HIS A 59 -9.11 -10.96 3.10
N TYR A 60 -8.67 -10.07 3.98
CA TYR A 60 -7.32 -9.49 3.95
C TYR A 60 -6.20 -10.50 4.22
N ALA A 61 -6.43 -11.48 5.09
CA ALA A 61 -5.49 -12.58 5.33
C ALA A 61 -5.30 -13.43 4.07
N ASP A 62 -6.36 -13.67 3.30
CA ASP A 62 -6.29 -14.44 2.06
C ASP A 62 -5.52 -13.68 0.97
N VAL A 63 -5.63 -12.34 0.93
CA VAL A 63 -4.81 -11.50 0.03
C VAL A 63 -3.32 -11.71 0.30
N ARG A 64 -2.89 -11.76 1.57
CA ARG A 64 -1.50 -12.03 1.94
C ARG A 64 -1.05 -13.42 1.49
N GLN A 65 -1.88 -14.43 1.71
CA GLN A 65 -1.57 -15.80 1.27
C GLN A 65 -1.47 -15.90 -0.26
N VAL A 66 -2.36 -15.24 -1.00
CA VAL A 66 -2.29 -15.19 -2.47
C VAL A 66 -1.00 -14.51 -2.93
N PHE A 67 -0.57 -13.44 -2.26
CA PHE A 67 0.70 -12.79 -2.57
C PHE A 67 1.91 -13.70 -2.34
N ASP A 68 1.94 -14.46 -1.24
CA ASP A 68 3.01 -15.42 -0.96
C ASP A 68 3.08 -16.53 -2.02
N LEU A 69 1.93 -16.97 -2.54
CA LEU A 69 1.86 -17.92 -3.67
C LEU A 69 2.38 -17.31 -4.98
N VAL A 70 2.07 -16.04 -5.26
CA VAL A 70 2.62 -15.35 -6.45
C VAL A 70 4.14 -15.19 -6.33
N LYS A 71 4.64 -14.85 -5.13
CA LYS A 71 6.07 -14.72 -4.83
C LYS A 71 6.80 -16.06 -5.00
N SER A 72 6.20 -17.17 -4.57
CA SER A 72 6.81 -18.51 -4.68
C SER A 72 6.80 -19.04 -6.12
N ARG A 73 5.71 -18.80 -6.87
CA ARG A 73 5.56 -19.23 -8.27
C ARG A 73 6.37 -18.39 -9.26
N GLN A 74 6.88 -17.23 -8.84
CA GLN A 74 7.61 -16.27 -9.71
C GLN A 74 6.86 -16.01 -11.03
N VAL A 75 5.56 -15.76 -10.92
CA VAL A 75 4.67 -15.62 -12.07
C VAL A 75 5.23 -14.58 -13.04
N GLN A 76 5.44 -14.98 -14.30
CA GLN A 76 5.99 -14.15 -15.38
C GLN A 76 7.41 -13.58 -15.10
N GLY A 77 8.25 -14.33 -14.38
CA GLY A 77 9.66 -13.98 -14.16
C GLY A 77 9.89 -12.81 -13.21
N GLY A 78 8.82 -12.29 -12.59
CA GLY A 78 8.88 -11.21 -11.61
C GLY A 78 8.49 -11.69 -10.22
N ARG A 79 9.42 -11.65 -9.27
CA ARG A 79 9.17 -12.00 -7.86
C ARG A 79 8.27 -10.98 -7.13
N TYR A 80 8.23 -9.73 -7.63
CA TYR A 80 7.58 -8.60 -6.97
C TYR A 80 6.77 -7.74 -7.97
N PRO A 81 5.54 -8.15 -8.33
CA PRO A 81 4.72 -7.36 -9.23
C PRO A 81 4.14 -6.13 -8.49
N LYS A 82 4.26 -4.95 -9.11
CA LYS A 82 3.97 -3.64 -8.50
C LYS A 82 2.55 -3.51 -7.92
N HIS A 83 1.55 -4.01 -8.65
CA HIS A 83 0.16 -3.97 -8.22
C HIS A 83 -0.12 -4.96 -7.08
N SER A 84 0.56 -6.11 -7.06
CA SER A 84 0.45 -7.12 -5.99
C SER A 84 0.91 -6.55 -4.68
N ILE A 85 2.09 -5.95 -4.70
CA ILE A 85 2.66 -5.29 -3.52
C ILE A 85 1.70 -4.22 -2.98
N THR A 86 1.15 -3.37 -3.86
CA THR A 86 0.24 -2.30 -3.45
C THR A 86 -1.01 -2.85 -2.78
N LEU A 87 -1.61 -3.91 -3.34
CA LEU A 87 -2.80 -4.53 -2.80
C LEU A 87 -2.52 -5.22 -1.46
N THR A 88 -1.38 -5.91 -1.33
CA THR A 88 -0.97 -6.55 -0.07
C THR A 88 -0.79 -5.53 1.05
N PHE A 89 -0.10 -4.41 0.78
CA PHE A 89 0.01 -3.33 1.78
C PHE A 89 -1.33 -2.69 2.11
N ALA A 90 -2.22 -2.52 1.12
CA ALA A 90 -3.57 -2.03 1.36
C ALA A 90 -4.36 -2.98 2.27
N ALA A 91 -4.27 -4.30 2.05
CA ALA A 91 -4.89 -5.32 2.89
C ALA A 91 -4.36 -5.25 4.32
N CYS A 92 -3.04 -5.17 4.49
CA CYS A 92 -2.42 -5.04 5.82
C CYS A 92 -2.88 -3.77 6.54
N HIS A 93 -2.96 -2.64 5.83
CA HIS A 93 -3.46 -1.38 6.37
C HIS A 93 -4.92 -1.46 6.82
N LYS A 94 -5.78 -2.16 6.07
CA LYS A 94 -7.20 -2.33 6.41
C LYS A 94 -7.41 -3.28 7.58
N GLU A 95 -6.62 -4.34 7.68
CA GLU A 95 -6.67 -5.29 8.79
C GLU A 95 -6.19 -4.62 10.10
N ASN A 96 -5.14 -3.79 10.02
CA ASN A 96 -4.57 -3.03 11.14
C ASN A 96 -4.25 -3.88 12.39
N THR A 97 -3.92 -5.15 12.20
CA THR A 97 -3.50 -6.08 13.26
C THR A 97 -1.98 -6.06 13.44
N PRO A 98 -1.46 -6.41 14.63
CA PRO A 98 -0.01 -6.55 14.85
C PRO A 98 0.64 -7.55 13.88
N GLU A 99 -0.07 -8.63 13.54
CA GLU A 99 0.40 -9.66 12.60
C GLU A 99 0.51 -9.11 11.17
N ALA A 100 -0.46 -8.30 10.75
CA ALA A 100 -0.42 -7.62 9.46
C ALA A 100 0.70 -6.58 9.40
N PHE A 101 0.97 -5.88 10.51
CA PHE A 101 2.10 -4.95 10.61
C PHE A 101 3.44 -5.65 10.48
N GLN A 102 3.66 -6.73 11.24
CA GLN A 102 4.90 -7.50 11.18
C GLN A 102 5.16 -8.01 9.75
N TYR A 103 4.14 -8.61 9.12
CA TYR A 103 4.23 -9.07 7.74
C TYR A 103 4.57 -7.94 6.76
N ALA A 104 3.91 -6.78 6.89
CA ALA A 104 4.18 -5.62 6.04
C ALA A 104 5.61 -5.11 6.20
N MET A 105 6.16 -5.09 7.43
CA MET A 105 7.52 -4.63 7.69
C MET A 105 8.56 -5.62 7.17
N ASP A 106 8.32 -6.92 7.29
CA ASP A 106 9.20 -7.95 6.74
C ASP A 106 9.21 -7.89 5.21
N LEU A 107 8.03 -7.76 4.59
CA LEU A 107 7.94 -7.52 3.15
C LEU A 107 8.66 -6.23 2.73
N TRP A 108 8.55 -5.15 3.50
CA TRP A 108 9.25 -3.89 3.22
C TRP A 108 10.77 -4.06 3.24
N LYS A 109 11.30 -4.75 4.25
CA LYS A 109 12.74 -5.07 4.36
C LYS A 109 13.22 -5.92 3.18
N GLU A 110 12.45 -6.93 2.78
CA GLU A 110 12.77 -7.75 1.62
C GLU A 110 12.82 -6.93 0.32
N LEU A 111 11.85 -6.03 0.12
CA LEU A 111 11.82 -5.16 -1.07
C LEU A 111 13.04 -4.23 -1.11
N ASN A 112 13.42 -3.64 0.03
CA ASN A 112 14.62 -2.81 0.15
C ASN A 112 15.91 -3.61 -0.10
N ALA A 113 16.00 -4.85 0.41
CA ALA A 113 17.17 -5.71 0.22
C ALA A 113 17.41 -6.06 -1.26
N VAL A 114 16.33 -6.18 -2.05
CA VAL A 114 16.41 -6.43 -3.49
C VAL A 114 16.54 -5.13 -4.30
N GLY A 115 16.53 -3.97 -3.64
CA GLY A 115 16.55 -2.66 -4.31
C GLY A 115 15.27 -2.36 -5.09
N HIS A 116 14.16 -3.06 -4.80
CA HIS A 116 12.89 -2.82 -5.45
C HIS A 116 12.25 -1.56 -4.88
N VAL A 117 11.99 -0.55 -5.72
CA VAL A 117 11.33 0.69 -5.30
C VAL A 117 9.80 0.51 -5.39
N PRO A 118 9.08 0.44 -4.25
CA PRO A 118 7.63 0.24 -4.27
C PRO A 118 6.91 1.44 -4.88
N MET A 119 5.70 1.21 -5.40
CA MET A 119 4.87 2.31 -5.89
C MET A 119 4.49 3.26 -4.74
N ARG A 120 4.34 4.54 -5.04
CA ARG A 120 3.87 5.57 -4.09
C ARG A 120 2.68 5.14 -3.24
N LYS A 121 1.69 4.45 -3.85
CA LYS A 121 0.50 3.95 -3.14
C LYS A 121 0.87 2.89 -2.09
N ALA A 122 1.74 1.94 -2.45
CA ALA A 122 2.24 0.93 -1.52
C ALA A 122 2.98 1.57 -0.34
N THR A 123 3.89 2.51 -0.63
CA THR A 123 4.61 3.29 0.39
C THR A 123 3.65 4.04 1.32
N ALA A 124 2.60 4.66 0.77
CA ALA A 124 1.61 5.37 1.56
C ALA A 124 0.83 4.43 2.51
N TYR A 125 0.42 3.25 2.04
CA TYR A 125 -0.25 2.26 2.90
C TYR A 125 0.67 1.71 3.99
N ALA A 126 1.93 1.42 3.66
CA ALA A 126 2.91 0.94 4.63
C ALA A 126 3.19 1.99 5.72
N ALA A 127 3.39 3.25 5.33
CA ALA A 127 3.60 4.35 6.28
C ALA A 127 2.34 4.62 7.13
N ALA A 128 1.15 4.61 6.53
CA ALA A 128 -0.09 4.77 7.27
C ALA A 128 -0.31 3.64 8.29
N LEU A 129 0.04 2.40 7.93
CA LEU A 129 -0.04 1.27 8.85
C LEU A 129 0.93 1.42 10.02
N ALA A 130 2.16 1.89 9.75
CA ALA A 130 3.13 2.19 10.81
C ALA A 130 2.64 3.31 11.76
N LEU A 131 1.98 4.34 11.23
CA LEU A 131 1.36 5.38 12.06
C LEU A 131 0.22 4.83 12.93
N ASN A 132 -0.65 3.98 12.38
CA ASN A 132 -1.74 3.38 13.13
C ASN A 132 -1.24 2.47 14.27
N GLN A 133 -0.06 1.88 14.13
CA GLN A 133 0.59 1.05 15.15
C GLN A 133 1.51 1.83 16.10
N ASN A 134 1.40 3.17 16.14
CA ASN A 134 2.22 4.06 16.98
C ASN A 134 3.74 3.94 16.74
N GLN A 135 4.15 3.66 15.50
CA GLN A 135 5.56 3.59 15.09
C GLN A 135 5.90 4.72 14.10
N PRO A 136 5.90 5.99 14.53
CA PRO A 136 6.07 7.13 13.64
C PRO A 136 7.49 7.26 13.06
N GLY A 137 8.51 6.72 13.74
CA GLY A 137 9.88 6.67 13.22
C GLY A 137 10.00 5.84 11.95
N ILE A 138 9.38 4.64 11.96
CA ILE A 138 9.32 3.75 10.79
C ILE A 138 8.51 4.41 9.67
N ALA A 139 7.40 5.07 10.00
CA ALA A 139 6.61 5.79 9.00
C ALA A 139 7.41 6.89 8.30
N LEU A 140 8.27 7.62 9.03
CA LEU A 140 9.12 8.67 8.47
C LEU A 140 10.20 8.08 7.54
N GLU A 141 10.82 6.95 7.91
CA GLU A 141 11.79 6.24 7.06
C GLU A 141 11.14 5.78 5.75
N ILE A 142 9.98 5.14 5.84
CA ILE A 142 9.20 4.69 4.67
C ILE A 142 8.87 5.87 3.76
N VAL A 143 8.38 6.98 4.32
CA VAL A 143 8.06 8.20 3.54
C VAL A 143 9.31 8.83 2.92
N GLY A 144 10.45 8.75 3.60
CA GLY A 144 11.74 9.26 3.12
C GLY A 144 12.25 8.56 1.85
N THR A 145 11.82 7.32 1.59
CA THR A 145 12.21 6.59 0.37
C THR A 145 11.61 7.16 -0.92
N VAL A 146 10.60 8.03 -0.83
CA VAL A 146 9.91 8.59 -1.99
C VAL A 146 10.69 9.76 -2.57
N THR A 147 11.18 9.61 -3.80
CA THR A 147 11.96 10.64 -4.53
C THR A 147 11.24 11.98 -4.69
N LYS A 148 9.91 11.98 -4.81
CA LYS A 148 9.08 13.19 -4.89
C LYS A 148 8.19 13.32 -3.66
N GLY A 149 8.68 13.97 -2.61
CA GLY A 149 7.93 14.26 -1.38
C GLY A 149 6.76 15.25 -1.55
N ASN A 150 6.57 15.83 -2.74
CA ASN A 150 5.54 16.83 -3.00
C ASN A 150 4.13 16.28 -3.21
N TYR A 151 3.96 14.97 -3.27
CA TYR A 151 2.63 14.39 -3.35
C TYR A 151 1.86 14.65 -2.05
N VAL A 152 0.63 15.14 -2.20
CA VAL A 152 -0.28 15.50 -1.10
C VAL A 152 -0.39 14.37 -0.06
N THR A 153 -0.53 13.10 -0.47
CA THR A 153 -0.60 11.96 0.46
C THR A 153 0.70 11.77 1.25
N ILE A 154 1.85 11.79 0.57
CA ILE A 154 3.16 11.53 1.18
C ILE A 154 3.54 12.65 2.13
N ARG A 155 3.31 13.90 1.74
CA ARG A 155 3.51 15.07 2.59
C ARG A 155 2.67 15.00 3.86
N GLN A 156 1.41 14.63 3.73
CA GLN A 156 0.52 14.54 4.89
C GLN A 156 0.93 13.42 5.84
N LEU A 157 1.33 12.25 5.32
CA LEU A 157 1.90 11.18 6.14
C LEU A 157 3.19 11.63 6.84
N LYS A 158 4.03 12.42 6.17
CA LYS A 158 5.23 13.01 6.78
C LYS A 158 4.87 13.93 7.96
N ILE A 159 3.88 14.81 7.78
CA ILE A 159 3.43 15.72 8.83
C ILE A 159 2.86 14.94 10.00
N LEU A 160 2.01 13.94 9.75
CA LEU A 160 1.44 13.10 10.81
C LEU A 160 2.53 12.33 11.57
N ALA A 161 3.56 11.83 10.89
CA ALA A 161 4.70 11.18 11.54
C ALA A 161 5.49 12.15 12.42
N LEU A 162 5.77 13.37 11.92
CA LEU A 162 6.48 14.40 12.68
C LEU A 162 5.68 14.87 13.90
N LEU A 163 4.37 15.04 13.76
CA LEU A 163 3.47 15.35 14.88
C LEU A 163 3.51 14.26 15.96
N ALA A 164 3.45 12.99 15.55
CA ALA A 164 3.49 11.88 16.49
C ALA A 164 4.85 11.72 17.20
N MET A 165 5.91 12.35 16.67
CA MET A 165 7.24 12.43 17.30
C MET A 165 7.47 13.75 18.05
N ASP A 166 6.45 14.62 18.15
CA ASP A 166 6.54 15.96 18.74
C ASP A 166 7.60 16.88 18.10
N ARG A 167 7.87 16.66 16.80
CA ARG A 167 8.87 17.43 16.03
C ARG A 167 8.20 18.54 15.23
N LEU A 168 7.57 19.49 15.93
CA LEU A 168 6.81 20.58 15.29
C LEU A 168 7.68 21.50 14.43
N GLU A 169 8.93 21.73 14.81
CA GLU A 169 9.86 22.59 14.08
C GLU A 169 10.12 22.09 12.66
N ASP A 170 10.21 20.77 12.48
CA ASP A 170 10.44 20.13 11.18
C ASP A 170 9.23 20.20 10.24
N ILE A 171 8.04 20.56 10.76
CA ILE A 171 6.83 20.75 9.97
C ILE A 171 6.84 22.12 9.29
N VAL A 172 7.47 23.13 9.91
CA VAL A 172 7.48 24.53 9.40
C VAL A 172 8.07 24.63 7.98
N PRO A 173 9.22 24.01 7.64
CA PRO A 173 9.75 24.04 6.28
C PRO A 173 8.80 23.41 5.25
N ILE A 174 8.02 22.40 5.66
CA ILE A 174 7.06 21.73 4.78
C ILE A 174 5.92 22.69 4.42
N PHE A 175 5.39 23.45 5.38
CA PHE A 175 4.35 24.45 5.10
C PHE A 175 4.89 25.63 4.30
N ARG A 176 6.08 26.12 4.64
CA ARG A 176 6.74 27.22 3.91
C ARG A 176 6.90 26.88 2.42
N LEU A 177 7.42 25.68 2.12
CA LEU A 177 7.57 25.21 0.74
C LEU A 177 6.25 25.24 -0.04
N VAL A 178 5.12 24.93 0.60
CA VAL A 178 3.80 24.95 -0.05
C VAL A 178 3.32 26.37 -0.34
N LEU A 179 3.59 27.30 0.57
CA LEU A 179 3.19 28.70 0.42
C LEU A 179 4.04 29.45 -0.61
N GLU A 180 5.31 29.06 -0.77
CA GLU A 180 6.25 29.63 -1.75
C GLU A 180 5.95 29.18 -3.20
N ILE A 181 5.28 28.04 -3.38
CA ILE A 181 4.87 27.51 -4.68
C ILE A 181 3.63 28.29 -5.16
N GLY A 182 3.87 29.34 -5.94
CA GLY A 182 2.85 30.31 -6.36
C GLY A 182 3.00 30.83 -7.79
N GLY A 183 3.79 30.18 -8.64
CA GLY A 183 3.95 30.59 -10.04
C GLY A 183 2.65 30.43 -10.85
N PRO A 184 2.41 31.27 -11.89
CA PRO A 184 1.18 31.24 -12.69
C PRO A 184 0.94 29.91 -13.42
N LEU A 185 1.95 29.06 -13.55
CA LEU A 185 1.88 27.73 -14.19
C LEU A 185 1.88 26.56 -13.18
N GLU A 186 2.05 26.82 -11.88
CA GLU A 186 2.17 25.78 -10.87
C GLU A 186 0.82 25.48 -10.22
N ARG A 187 0.49 24.19 -10.10
CA ARG A 187 -0.72 23.77 -9.39
C ARG A 187 -0.57 24.07 -7.90
N LYS A 188 -1.50 24.85 -7.35
CA LYS A 188 -1.63 25.08 -5.91
C LYS A 188 -1.66 23.75 -5.18
N GLN A 189 -0.76 23.60 -4.22
CA GLN A 189 -0.68 22.39 -3.41
C GLN A 189 -1.63 22.52 -2.22
N THR A 190 -2.26 21.41 -1.84
CA THR A 190 -3.33 21.40 -0.83
C THR A 190 -3.01 20.44 0.31
N PHE A 191 -3.72 20.63 1.42
CA PHE A 191 -3.70 19.77 2.60
C PHE A 191 -5.11 19.33 2.94
N CYS A 192 -5.27 18.15 3.54
CA CYS A 192 -6.54 17.74 4.12
C CYS A 192 -6.76 18.52 5.42
N ARG A 193 -8.00 18.96 5.61
CA ARG A 193 -8.44 19.75 6.77
C ARG A 193 -8.13 19.05 8.10
N GLU A 194 -8.27 17.72 8.14
CA GLU A 194 -8.00 16.91 9.33
C GLU A 194 -6.54 16.98 9.78
N VAL A 195 -5.59 17.02 8.83
CA VAL A 195 -4.17 17.10 9.17
C VAL A 195 -3.83 18.47 9.73
N ILE A 196 -4.38 19.54 9.14
CA ILE A 196 -4.21 20.90 9.66
C ILE A 196 -4.79 21.02 11.08
N ALA A 197 -6.00 20.51 11.30
CA ALA A 197 -6.63 20.55 12.62
C ALA A 197 -5.78 19.84 13.68
N LYS A 198 -5.16 18.70 13.35
CA LYS A 198 -4.23 18.00 14.24
C LYS A 198 -2.97 18.82 14.57
N VAL A 199 -2.41 19.53 13.59
CA VAL A 199 -1.29 20.44 13.82
C VAL A 199 -1.70 21.59 14.75
N GLU A 200 -2.87 22.21 14.49
CA GLU A 200 -3.39 23.30 15.33
C GLU A 200 -3.59 22.87 16.78
N THR A 201 -4.16 21.67 17.00
CA THR A 201 -4.31 21.12 18.36
C THR A 201 -2.98 20.88 19.05
N ALA A 202 -1.95 20.41 18.32
CA ALA A 202 -0.62 20.18 18.87
C ALA A 202 0.08 21.50 19.25
N ILE A 203 -0.08 22.56 18.44
CA ILE A 203 0.42 23.91 18.73
C ILE A 203 -0.32 24.53 19.92
N GLY A 204 -1.63 24.29 20.04
CA GLY A 204 -2.43 24.75 21.17
C GLY A 204 -1.98 24.13 22.50
N ALA A 205 -1.68 22.83 22.48
CA ALA A 205 -1.16 22.12 23.66
C ALA A 205 0.19 22.69 24.12
N THR A 206 1.14 22.91 23.20
CA THR A 206 2.46 23.48 23.51
C THR A 206 2.40 24.91 24.06
N LYS A 207 1.41 25.72 23.64
CA LYS A 207 1.19 27.07 24.21
C LYS A 207 0.67 27.06 25.65
N THR A 208 0.08 25.96 26.10
CA THR A 208 -0.47 25.84 27.46
C THR A 208 0.60 25.42 28.48
N GLU A 209 1.74 24.91 28.00
CA GLU A 209 2.88 24.46 28.82
C GLU A 209 3.97 25.52 29.01
N LEU A 210 3.79 26.73 28.45
CA LEU A 210 4.69 27.86 28.67
C LEU A 210 4.17 28.70 29.85
N PRO A 211 4.92 28.82 30.97
CA PRO A 211 4.57 29.67 32.11
C PRO A 211 4.64 31.18 31.82
#